data_AF-A0A261CK60-F1
#
_entry.id   AF-A0A261CK60-F1
#
_cell.length_a   1.000
_cell.length_b   1.000
_cell.length_c   1.000
_cell.angle_alpha   90.00
_cell.angle_beta   90.00
_cell.angle_gamma   90.00
#
_symmetry.space_group_name_H-M   'P 1'
#
loop_
_entity.id
_entity.type
_entity.pdbx_description
1 polymer ?
#
loop_
_entity_poly.entity_id
_entity_poly.type
_entity_poly.pdbx_seq_one_letter_code
_entity_poly.pdbx_strand_id
1 'polypeptide(L)'
;MIVSRERKFCSVCHQLGDGYHFGAIACKACAAFFRRTTSMNLASKFLCRKNNDCIIKMSSRDSCKSCRYAKCLHVGMNPEVVQTIQNSAKSSPSPGIESLPSCSSSPASCNSPILSLDLGDYHEMTPILCGVMESYQKLYKQRYSLHAPKMKPRATTYGEFCNIYVNDVYLQYEFLENSFSQFKEMGSFEKKHVFKYFFVSFLILEMGYRSYLEGTEVFVLANGDFIDTMNLDQFYYDPEHNERCKSTDAMKMYRPYFDQMKRNVFHPLCHQKISLIEFLALVTLCTWNDSLDGQPDCYYPVCRPVRQKVIAELMSFYEKDSPDVDPAFRLSGLLMLLPALERSVELFLQSMEVKRLFRCFPFHDKIYQIVNCQ
;
A
#
# COMPACT_ATOMS: atom_id res chain seq x y z
N MET A 1 28.05 -18.64 -12.39
CA MET A 1 28.95 -18.25 -11.29
C MET A 1 28.10 -17.88 -10.08
N ILE A 2 28.36 -18.48 -8.93
CA ILE A 2 27.63 -18.25 -7.68
C ILE A 2 27.95 -16.83 -7.20
N VAL A 3 27.00 -15.89 -7.30
CA VAL A 3 27.15 -14.56 -6.68
C VAL A 3 26.70 -14.68 -5.23
N SER A 4 27.67 -14.63 -4.33
CA SER A 4 27.54 -14.67 -2.88
C SER A 4 26.58 -13.62 -2.34
N ARG A 5 25.58 -14.03 -1.54
CA ARG A 5 24.80 -13.13 -0.68
C ARG A 5 25.76 -12.29 0.16
N GLU A 6 25.69 -10.98 0.03
CA GLU A 6 26.38 -10.06 0.95
C GLU A 6 25.98 -10.38 2.39
N ARG A 7 26.99 -10.73 3.18
CA ARG A 7 26.86 -11.12 4.57
C ARG A 7 26.56 -9.89 5.42
N LYS A 8 25.29 -9.60 5.68
CA LYS A 8 24.87 -8.48 6.56
C LYS A 8 25.21 -8.82 8.01
N PHE A 9 25.86 -7.89 8.73
CA PHE A 9 26.22 -8.06 10.14
C PHE A 9 25.10 -7.58 11.07
N CYS A 10 24.97 -8.22 12.23
CA CYS A 10 24.05 -7.84 13.28
C CYS A 10 24.39 -6.45 13.83
N SER A 11 23.46 -5.51 13.75
CA SER A 11 23.65 -4.12 14.20
C SER A 11 23.91 -3.99 15.72
N VAL A 12 23.60 -5.04 16.50
CA VAL A 12 23.80 -5.06 17.95
C VAL A 12 25.19 -5.54 18.36
N CYS A 13 25.68 -6.65 17.77
CA CYS A 13 26.91 -7.31 18.22
C CYS A 13 27.93 -7.60 17.11
N HIS A 14 27.62 -7.22 15.88
CA HIS A 14 28.46 -7.36 14.68
C HIS A 14 28.85 -8.80 14.32
N GLN A 15 28.20 -9.82 14.90
CA GLN A 15 28.20 -11.19 14.35
C GLN A 15 27.43 -11.21 13.03
N LEU A 16 27.65 -12.19 12.17
CA LEU A 16 26.82 -12.42 10.99
C LEU A 16 25.32 -12.41 11.37
N GLY A 17 24.58 -11.45 10.79
CA GLY A 17 23.14 -11.35 10.92
C GLY A 17 22.45 -12.33 9.99
N ASP A 18 21.29 -12.82 10.39
CA ASP A 18 20.50 -13.77 9.59
C ASP A 18 19.22 -13.16 9.02
N GLY A 19 18.95 -11.90 9.34
CA GLY A 19 17.83 -11.13 8.80
C GLY A 19 17.42 -9.98 9.71
N TYR A 20 16.29 -9.35 9.39
CA TYR A 20 15.63 -8.39 10.26
C TYR A 20 14.87 -9.12 11.36
N HIS A 21 15.06 -8.69 12.60
CA HIS A 21 14.31 -9.17 13.76
C HIS A 21 13.84 -7.96 14.57
N PHE A 22 12.53 -7.88 14.79
CA PHE A 22 11.89 -6.81 15.57
C PHE A 22 12.20 -5.38 15.08
N GLY A 23 12.55 -5.18 13.80
CA GLY A 23 12.83 -3.85 13.24
C GLY A 23 14.31 -3.57 12.93
N ALA A 24 15.24 -4.46 13.27
CA ALA A 24 16.67 -4.26 13.00
C ALA A 24 17.37 -5.52 12.48
N ILE A 25 18.43 -5.36 11.66
CA ILE A 25 19.29 -6.48 11.24
C ILE A 25 19.99 -7.06 12.47
N ALA A 26 19.70 -8.32 12.78
CA ALA A 26 20.26 -8.97 13.95
C ALA A 26 20.61 -10.42 13.70
N CYS A 27 21.42 -10.98 14.60
CA CYS A 27 21.60 -12.42 14.67
C CYS A 27 20.54 -13.03 15.59
N LYS A 28 20.25 -14.33 15.38
CA LYS A 28 19.35 -15.14 16.24
C LYS A 28 19.55 -14.92 17.74
N ALA A 29 20.78 -14.80 18.19
CA ALA A 29 21.08 -14.64 19.62
C ALA A 29 20.65 -13.28 20.17
N CYS A 30 20.82 -12.18 19.42
CA CYS A 30 20.33 -10.86 19.81
C CYS A 30 18.81 -10.76 19.69
N ALA A 31 18.22 -11.37 18.67
CA ALA A 31 16.77 -11.48 18.53
C ALA A 31 16.14 -12.24 19.72
N ALA A 32 16.66 -13.42 20.06
CA ALA A 32 16.16 -14.22 21.18
C ALA A 32 16.40 -13.55 22.53
N PHE A 33 17.50 -12.81 22.69
CA PHE A 33 17.76 -11.99 23.87
C PHE A 33 16.71 -10.87 24.01
N PHE A 34 16.47 -10.11 22.93
CA PHE A 34 15.50 -9.02 22.91
C PHE A 34 14.09 -9.52 23.22
N ARG A 35 13.65 -10.58 22.52
CA ARG A 35 12.34 -11.21 22.77
C ARG A 35 12.17 -11.61 24.22
N ARG A 36 13.09 -12.39 24.80
CA ARG A 36 12.98 -12.83 26.21
C ARG A 36 12.99 -11.67 27.19
N THR A 37 13.85 -10.68 26.96
CA THR A 37 13.97 -9.53 27.85
C THR A 37 12.69 -8.70 27.87
N THR A 38 12.08 -8.48 26.70
CA THR A 38 10.81 -7.76 26.58
C THR A 38 9.62 -8.59 27.08
N SER A 39 9.50 -9.84 26.62
CA SER A 39 8.42 -10.78 26.99
C SER A 39 8.30 -11.06 28.48
N MET A 40 9.41 -11.02 29.21
CA MET A 40 9.45 -11.29 30.65
C MET A 40 9.68 -10.02 31.46
N ASN A 41 9.61 -8.85 30.81
CA ASN A 41 9.88 -7.53 31.39
C ASN A 41 11.14 -7.51 32.28
N LEU A 42 12.25 -8.08 31.77
CA LEU A 42 13.52 -8.23 32.50
C LEU A 42 14.44 -7.01 32.35
N ALA A 43 14.12 -6.08 31.46
CA ALA A 43 14.96 -4.91 31.18
C ALA A 43 15.27 -4.10 32.45
N SER A 44 14.25 -3.87 33.29
CA SER A 44 14.37 -3.16 34.57
C SER A 44 15.25 -3.87 35.61
N LYS A 45 15.51 -5.17 35.44
CA LYS A 45 16.35 -5.97 36.34
C LYS A 45 17.83 -5.95 35.95
N PHE A 46 18.18 -5.36 34.81
CA PHE A 46 19.55 -5.33 34.31
C PHE A 46 20.25 -4.03 34.72
N LEU A 47 21.21 -4.15 35.64
CA LEU A 47 22.09 -3.05 36.04
C LEU A 47 23.45 -3.18 35.32
N CYS A 48 23.91 -2.07 34.73
CA CYS A 48 25.29 -1.98 34.26
C CYS A 48 26.22 -1.78 35.47
N ARG A 49 27.35 -2.50 35.50
CA ARG A 49 28.40 -2.35 36.54
C ARG A 49 29.48 -1.31 36.16
N LYS A 50 29.25 -0.56 35.08
CA LYS A 50 30.11 0.50 34.54
C LYS A 50 29.23 1.74 34.28
N ASN A 51 29.53 2.55 33.26
CA ASN A 51 28.83 3.82 33.00
C ASN A 51 27.76 3.72 31.90
N ASN A 52 27.05 2.59 31.80
CA ASN A 52 26.05 2.31 30.75
C ASN A 52 26.58 2.40 29.29
N ASP A 53 27.89 2.37 29.10
CA ASP A 53 28.60 2.57 27.83
C ASP A 53 29.35 1.32 27.35
N CYS A 54 29.01 0.13 27.87
CA CYS A 54 29.68 -1.11 27.53
C CYS A 54 29.60 -1.41 26.01
N ILE A 55 30.75 -1.64 25.38
CA ILE A 55 30.83 -2.03 23.97
C ILE A 55 30.32 -3.47 23.78
N ILE A 56 29.30 -3.63 22.95
CA ILE A 56 28.67 -4.92 22.66
C ILE A 56 29.26 -5.52 21.37
N LYS A 57 30.00 -6.61 21.51
CA LYS A 57 30.55 -7.43 20.41
C LYS A 57 30.14 -8.90 20.59
N MET A 58 30.31 -9.73 19.56
CA MET A 58 29.97 -11.16 19.63
C MET A 58 30.53 -11.87 20.88
N SER A 59 31.80 -11.59 21.24
CA SER A 59 32.48 -12.19 22.39
C SER A 59 32.10 -11.58 23.75
N SER A 60 31.60 -10.35 23.78
CA SER A 60 31.32 -9.60 25.02
C SER A 60 29.82 -9.33 25.24
N ARG A 61 28.94 -9.71 24.33
CA ARG A 61 27.50 -9.36 24.41
C ARG A 61 26.79 -9.89 25.65
N ASP A 62 27.32 -10.92 26.31
CA ASP A 62 26.73 -11.45 27.54
C ASP A 62 27.30 -10.79 28.81
N SER A 63 28.33 -9.93 28.70
CA SER A 63 28.98 -9.27 29.85
C SER A 63 28.16 -8.12 30.45
N CYS A 64 27.30 -7.47 29.65
CA CYS A 64 26.39 -6.43 30.14
C CYS A 64 25.03 -6.52 29.44
N LYS A 65 24.06 -7.14 30.11
CA LYS A 65 22.68 -7.28 29.61
C LYS A 65 21.96 -5.94 29.49
N SER A 66 22.28 -4.98 30.38
CA SER A 66 21.69 -3.63 30.36
C SER A 66 22.06 -2.87 29.07
N CYS A 67 23.36 -2.70 28.81
CA CYS A 67 23.83 -2.05 27.57
C CYS A 67 23.47 -2.82 26.30
N ARG A 68 23.39 -4.16 26.35
CA ARG A 68 22.92 -4.95 25.21
C ARG A 68 21.47 -4.64 24.87
N TYR A 69 20.60 -4.58 25.87
CA TYR A 69 19.18 -4.26 25.64
C TYR A 69 19.01 -2.80 25.16
N ALA A 70 19.74 -1.86 25.77
CA ALA A 70 19.76 -0.47 25.29
C ALA A 70 20.23 -0.37 23.83
N LYS A 71 21.27 -1.13 23.45
CA LYS A 71 21.75 -1.16 22.06
C LYS A 71 20.72 -1.78 21.11
N CYS A 72 19.96 -2.80 21.53
CA CYS A 72 18.85 -3.35 20.73
C CYS A 72 17.81 -2.27 20.41
N LEU A 73 17.37 -1.48 21.40
CA LEU A 73 16.43 -0.37 21.18
C LEU A 73 17.03 0.69 20.26
N HIS A 74 18.28 1.10 20.52
CA HIS A 74 18.96 2.13 19.74
C HIS A 74 19.13 1.79 18.26
N VAL A 75 19.30 0.51 17.92
CA VAL A 75 19.38 0.07 16.50
C VAL A 75 18.00 -0.16 15.87
N GLY A 76 16.91 0.14 16.58
CA GLY A 76 15.55 0.09 16.06
C GLY A 76 14.77 -1.19 16.36
N MET A 77 15.17 -1.99 17.36
CA MET A 77 14.32 -3.11 17.79
C MET A 77 13.12 -2.61 18.60
N ASN A 78 11.89 -2.93 18.17
CA ASN A 78 10.64 -2.48 18.79
C ASN A 78 10.08 -3.53 19.79
N PRO A 79 9.93 -3.19 21.09
CA PRO A 79 9.38 -4.10 22.10
C PRO A 79 7.88 -4.40 21.94
N GLU A 80 7.10 -3.53 21.30
CA GLU A 80 5.65 -3.72 21.12
C GLU A 80 5.35 -4.93 20.23
N VAL A 81 6.18 -5.17 19.21
CA VAL A 81 6.11 -6.34 18.31
C VAL A 81 6.23 -7.66 19.07
N VAL A 82 6.91 -7.67 20.22
CA VAL A 82 7.11 -8.87 21.04
C VAL A 82 5.88 -9.21 21.88
N GLN A 83 5.12 -8.20 22.33
CA GLN A 83 3.95 -8.38 23.20
C GLN A 83 2.75 -8.97 22.44
N THR A 84 2.59 -8.60 21.16
CA THR A 84 1.54 -9.15 20.28
C THR A 84 1.66 -10.67 20.05
N ILE A 85 2.88 -11.22 20.09
CA ILE A 85 3.16 -12.65 19.87
C ILE A 85 2.71 -13.52 21.07
N GLN A 86 2.56 -12.97 22.28
CA GLN A 86 2.22 -13.75 23.48
C GLN A 86 0.73 -14.06 23.62
N ASN A 87 -0.14 -13.25 23.01
CA ASN A 87 -1.59 -13.38 23.16
C ASN A 87 -2.19 -14.56 22.36
N SER A 88 -1.38 -15.27 21.57
CA SER A 88 -1.82 -16.33 20.65
C SER A 88 -1.47 -17.77 21.09
N ALA A 89 -0.89 -17.98 22.28
CA ALA A 89 -0.26 -19.27 22.65
C ALA A 89 -0.91 -20.06 23.81
N LYS A 90 -2.22 -19.89 24.11
CA LYS A 90 -2.89 -20.66 25.17
C LYS A 90 -4.27 -21.22 24.76
N SER A 91 -4.29 -22.33 24.01
CA SER A 91 -5.24 -23.45 24.20
C SER A 91 -5.08 -24.55 23.15
N SER A 92 -4.82 -25.77 23.63
CA SER A 92 -5.09 -27.07 23.00
C SER A 92 -5.18 -28.10 24.16
N PRO A 93 -5.95 -29.23 24.08
CA PRO A 93 -5.84 -30.26 23.03
C PRO A 93 -7.13 -31.02 22.56
N SER A 94 -7.16 -31.41 21.26
CA SER A 94 -7.63 -32.64 20.52
C SER A 94 -8.81 -33.56 20.99
N PRO A 95 -9.30 -34.56 20.19
CA PRO A 95 -9.63 -34.66 18.74
C PRO A 95 -11.02 -35.35 18.45
N GLY A 96 -11.57 -35.25 17.23
CA GLY A 96 -12.74 -36.05 16.80
C GLY A 96 -13.27 -35.70 15.40
N ILE A 97 -13.67 -36.72 14.64
CA ILE A 97 -13.83 -36.77 13.17
C ILE A 97 -15.28 -36.49 12.71
N GLU A 98 -15.38 -35.99 11.47
CA GLU A 98 -16.48 -36.10 10.48
C GLU A 98 -17.62 -35.06 10.35
N SER A 99 -17.88 -34.75 9.07
CA SER A 99 -19.03 -34.14 8.40
C SER A 99 -19.14 -32.60 8.30
N LEU A 100 -19.03 -32.12 7.06
CA LEU A 100 -19.68 -30.89 6.55
C LEU A 100 -21.21 -31.04 6.68
N PRO A 101 -22.01 -29.98 6.96
CA PRO A 101 -22.18 -28.90 5.98
C PRO A 101 -22.44 -27.46 6.51
N SER A 102 -22.28 -26.52 5.57
CA SER A 102 -22.90 -25.18 5.49
C SER A 102 -22.44 -24.03 6.41
N CYS A 103 -21.99 -22.98 5.73
CA CYS A 103 -22.07 -21.55 6.04
C CYS A 103 -22.20 -21.13 7.52
N SER A 104 -21.06 -20.75 8.10
CA SER A 104 -20.86 -19.49 8.85
C SER A 104 -19.50 -19.57 9.54
N SER A 105 -18.47 -18.96 8.94
CA SER A 105 -17.26 -18.63 9.69
C SER A 105 -16.80 -17.24 9.29
N SER A 106 -16.93 -16.35 10.27
CA SER A 106 -16.38 -15.00 10.27
C SER A 106 -14.93 -15.01 9.78
N PRO A 107 -14.51 -14.03 8.97
CA PRO A 107 -13.13 -13.97 8.51
C PRO A 107 -12.20 -13.78 9.71
N ALA A 108 -11.20 -14.66 9.82
CA ALA A 108 -10.06 -14.46 10.71
C ALA A 108 -9.53 -13.02 10.56
N SER A 109 -9.36 -12.32 11.68
CA SER A 109 -9.15 -10.87 11.70
C SER A 109 -7.90 -10.46 10.93
N CYS A 110 -8.15 -9.88 9.77
CA CYS A 110 -7.25 -9.01 9.03
C CYS A 110 -6.91 -7.79 9.91
N ASN A 111 -5.83 -7.87 10.69
CA ASN A 111 -5.31 -6.76 11.51
C ASN A 111 -4.60 -5.71 10.61
N SER A 112 -5.31 -5.21 9.60
CA SER A 112 -4.84 -4.13 8.73
C SER A 112 -5.29 -2.79 9.32
N PRO A 113 -4.41 -1.76 9.41
CA PRO A 113 -4.79 -0.41 9.84
C PRO A 113 -5.97 0.18 9.07
N ILE A 114 -6.15 -0.23 7.80
CA ILE A 114 -7.27 0.18 6.94
C ILE A 114 -8.62 -0.32 7.49
N LEU A 115 -8.64 -1.50 8.10
CA LEU A 115 -9.84 -2.19 8.56
C LEU A 115 -10.18 -1.91 10.02
N SER A 116 -9.24 -1.29 10.76
CA SER A 116 -9.43 -0.88 12.15
C SER A 116 -9.80 0.59 12.31
N LEU A 117 -9.76 1.39 11.23
CA LEU A 117 -10.16 2.79 11.29
C LEU A 117 -11.68 2.90 11.32
N ASP A 118 -12.19 3.50 12.38
CA ASP A 118 -13.61 3.82 12.56
C ASP A 118 -13.74 5.35 12.64
N LEU A 119 -14.51 5.93 11.71
CA LEU A 119 -14.83 7.36 11.66
C LEU A 119 -16.25 7.61 12.19
N GLY A 120 -16.80 6.73 13.03
CA GLY A 120 -18.14 6.89 13.61
C GLY A 120 -18.38 8.28 14.22
N ASP A 121 -17.37 8.83 14.89
CA ASP A 121 -17.41 10.18 15.48
C ASP A 121 -17.40 11.33 14.44
N TYR A 122 -17.10 11.04 13.18
CA TYR A 122 -17.00 11.99 12.07
C TYR A 122 -18.12 11.79 11.04
N HIS A 123 -18.95 10.75 11.15
CA HIS A 123 -19.96 10.40 10.15
C HIS A 123 -20.93 11.55 9.81
N GLU A 124 -21.34 12.36 10.79
CA GLU A 124 -22.21 13.52 10.53
C GLU A 124 -21.48 14.67 9.81
N MET A 125 -20.18 14.82 10.05
CA MET A 125 -19.36 15.93 9.56
C MET A 125 -18.65 15.62 8.24
N THR A 126 -18.38 14.33 7.98
CA THR A 126 -17.67 13.84 6.80
C THR A 126 -18.41 12.70 6.09
N PRO A 127 -19.70 12.88 5.71
CA PRO A 127 -20.53 11.80 5.20
C PRO A 127 -20.01 11.20 3.88
N ILE A 128 -19.47 11.99 2.95
CA ILE A 128 -18.91 11.46 1.71
C ILE A 128 -17.66 10.65 2.01
N LEU A 129 -16.72 11.18 2.78
CA LEU A 129 -15.46 10.50 3.11
C LEU A 129 -15.68 9.21 3.92
N CYS A 130 -16.65 9.20 4.83
CA CYS A 130 -17.05 7.99 5.54
C CYS A 130 -17.62 6.93 4.59
N GLY A 131 -18.53 7.29 3.68
CA GLY A 131 -19.08 6.36 2.69
C GLY A 131 -18.02 5.79 1.73
N VAL A 132 -17.08 6.62 1.28
CA VAL A 132 -15.94 6.19 0.46
C VAL A 132 -15.02 5.27 1.28
N MET A 133 -14.78 5.55 2.57
CA MET A 133 -13.98 4.71 3.45
C MET A 133 -14.60 3.33 3.66
N GLU A 134 -15.89 3.25 3.98
CA GLU A 134 -16.60 1.98 4.15
C GLU A 134 -16.55 1.15 2.86
N SER A 135 -16.74 1.79 1.71
CA SER A 135 -16.60 1.17 0.39
C SER A 135 -15.17 0.66 0.15
N TYR A 136 -14.15 1.42 0.55
CA TYR A 136 -12.75 1.01 0.42
C TYR A 136 -12.39 -0.16 1.34
N GLN A 137 -12.91 -0.17 2.57
CA GLN A 137 -12.76 -1.29 3.51
C GLN A 137 -13.43 -2.56 2.96
N LYS A 138 -14.61 -2.43 2.34
CA LYS A 138 -15.29 -3.54 1.67
C LYS A 138 -14.45 -4.09 0.51
N LEU A 139 -13.94 -3.22 -0.36
CA LEU A 139 -13.01 -3.57 -1.43
C LEU A 139 -11.80 -4.34 -0.88
N TYR A 140 -11.17 -3.83 0.17
CA TYR A 140 -10.00 -4.46 0.80
C TYR A 140 -10.32 -5.86 1.34
N LYS A 141 -11.48 -6.05 1.99
CA LYS A 141 -11.95 -7.36 2.48
C LYS A 141 -12.21 -8.33 1.32
N GLN A 142 -12.86 -7.88 0.24
CA GLN A 142 -13.16 -8.72 -0.92
C GLN A 142 -11.87 -9.15 -1.65
N ARG A 143 -10.87 -8.27 -1.75
CA ARG A 143 -9.54 -8.59 -2.31
C ARG A 143 -8.80 -9.67 -1.54
N TYR A 144 -8.98 -9.73 -0.22
CA TYR A 144 -8.38 -10.79 0.61
C TYR A 144 -8.87 -12.18 0.16
N SER A 145 -10.18 -12.30 -0.13
CA SER A 145 -10.79 -13.52 -0.66
C SER A 145 -10.38 -13.79 -2.12
N LEU A 146 -10.34 -12.74 -2.96
CA LEU A 146 -10.03 -12.87 -4.39
C LEU A 146 -8.58 -13.28 -4.65
N HIS A 147 -7.63 -12.68 -3.95
CA HIS A 147 -6.20 -12.85 -4.24
C HIS A 147 -5.52 -13.92 -3.38
N ALA A 148 -6.16 -14.34 -2.29
CA ALA A 148 -5.61 -15.16 -1.21
C ALA A 148 -4.31 -14.59 -0.60
N PRO A 149 -4.08 -14.71 0.73
CA PRO A 149 -2.86 -14.19 1.33
C PRO A 149 -1.66 -15.00 0.85
N LYS A 150 -0.84 -14.43 -0.04
CA LYS A 150 0.47 -14.99 -0.31
C LYS A 150 1.34 -14.75 0.91
N MET A 151 1.89 -15.82 1.48
CA MET A 151 2.75 -15.72 2.67
C MET A 151 4.02 -14.87 2.44
N LYS A 152 4.41 -14.66 1.18
CA LYS A 152 5.55 -13.84 0.79
C LYS A 152 5.23 -13.05 -0.48
N PRO A 153 5.15 -11.71 -0.39
CA PRO A 153 5.14 -10.84 -1.57
C PRO A 153 6.31 -11.13 -2.51
N ARG A 154 6.07 -11.05 -3.82
CA ARG A 154 7.13 -11.17 -4.84
C ARG A 154 7.02 -10.12 -5.93
N ALA A 155 8.10 -9.96 -6.68
CA ALA A 155 8.08 -9.19 -7.92
C ALA A 155 7.14 -9.85 -8.93
N THR A 156 6.36 -9.04 -9.64
CA THR A 156 5.49 -9.49 -10.74
C THR A 156 6.12 -9.26 -12.10
N THR A 157 5.63 -9.98 -13.11
CA THR A 157 5.79 -9.56 -14.52
C THR A 157 4.64 -8.63 -14.94
N TYR A 158 4.77 -8.02 -16.12
CA TYR A 158 3.74 -7.15 -16.70
C TYR A 158 2.45 -7.92 -16.98
N GLY A 159 2.55 -9.16 -17.48
CA GLY A 159 1.38 -10.02 -17.70
C GLY A 159 0.66 -10.37 -16.39
N GLU A 160 1.41 -10.66 -15.32
CA GLU A 160 0.84 -10.89 -14.00
C GLU A 160 0.18 -9.63 -13.43
N PHE A 161 0.81 -8.47 -13.59
CA PHE A 161 0.22 -7.17 -13.24
C PHE A 161 -1.13 -6.96 -13.96
N CYS A 162 -1.18 -7.17 -15.27
CA CYS A 162 -2.43 -7.04 -16.03
C CYS A 162 -3.50 -8.02 -15.51
N ASN A 163 -3.14 -9.27 -15.24
CA ASN A 163 -4.09 -10.27 -14.73
C ASN A 163 -4.65 -9.91 -13.34
N ILE A 164 -3.82 -9.36 -12.44
CA ILE A 164 -4.27 -8.88 -11.12
C ILE A 164 -5.39 -7.87 -11.30
N TYR A 165 -5.18 -6.86 -12.15
CA TYR A 165 -6.15 -5.77 -12.31
C TYR A 165 -7.35 -6.11 -13.19
N VAL A 166 -7.21 -7.04 -14.14
CA VAL A 166 -8.37 -7.59 -14.86
C VAL A 166 -9.30 -8.35 -13.91
N ASN A 167 -8.75 -9.09 -12.95
CA ASN A 167 -9.58 -9.81 -11.97
C ASN A 167 -10.17 -8.86 -10.92
N ASP A 168 -9.49 -7.75 -10.63
CA ASP A 168 -9.87 -6.77 -9.61
C ASP A 168 -10.81 -5.67 -10.15
N VAL A 169 -10.95 -5.53 -11.47
CA VAL A 169 -11.71 -4.43 -12.11
C VAL A 169 -13.16 -4.34 -11.63
N TYR A 170 -13.83 -5.48 -11.45
CA TYR A 170 -15.22 -5.52 -10.97
C TYR A 170 -15.33 -5.02 -9.53
N LEU A 171 -14.35 -5.34 -8.68
CA LEU A 171 -14.33 -4.85 -7.30
C LEU A 171 -14.10 -3.34 -7.26
N GLN A 172 -13.24 -2.81 -8.15
CA GLN A 172 -13.03 -1.35 -8.27
C GLN A 172 -14.27 -0.63 -8.80
N TYR A 173 -14.99 -1.24 -9.75
CA TYR A 173 -16.27 -0.71 -10.23
C TYR A 173 -17.32 -0.70 -9.12
N GLU A 174 -17.43 -1.81 -8.36
CA GLU A 174 -18.33 -1.91 -7.21
C GLU A 174 -17.96 -0.90 -6.11
N PHE A 175 -16.67 -0.67 -5.88
CA PHE A 175 -16.18 0.37 -4.98
C PHE A 175 -16.65 1.76 -5.42
N LEU A 176 -16.49 2.13 -6.69
CA LEU A 176 -16.94 3.41 -7.22
C LEU A 176 -18.46 3.58 -7.11
N GLU A 177 -19.21 2.53 -7.44
CA GLU A 177 -20.67 2.53 -7.39
C GLU A 177 -21.24 2.59 -5.97
N ASN A 178 -20.58 1.96 -5.00
CA ASN A 178 -20.94 2.06 -3.59
C ASN A 178 -20.54 3.40 -2.97
N SER A 179 -19.46 4.02 -3.47
CA SER A 179 -18.94 5.29 -2.95
C SER A 179 -19.78 6.50 -3.36
N PHE A 180 -20.39 6.47 -4.56
CA PHE A 180 -21.10 7.63 -5.11
C PHE A 180 -22.45 7.25 -5.72
N SER A 181 -23.54 7.66 -5.06
CA SER A 181 -24.90 7.45 -5.57
C SER A 181 -25.11 8.07 -6.95
N GLN A 182 -24.48 9.21 -7.23
CA GLN A 182 -24.57 9.88 -8.51
C GLN A 182 -23.96 9.05 -9.64
N PHE A 183 -22.85 8.34 -9.38
CA PHE A 183 -22.29 7.40 -10.35
C PHE A 183 -23.27 6.23 -10.54
N LYS A 184 -23.82 5.67 -9.46
CA LYS A 184 -24.79 4.56 -9.51
C LYS A 184 -26.03 4.86 -10.36
N GLU A 185 -26.50 6.10 -10.36
CA GLU A 185 -27.66 6.57 -11.12
C GLU A 185 -27.37 6.84 -12.62
N MET A 186 -26.10 6.94 -13.02
CA MET A 186 -25.73 7.18 -14.41
C MET A 186 -26.09 6.01 -15.34
N GLY A 187 -26.34 6.33 -16.61
CA GLY A 187 -26.50 5.34 -17.66
C GLY A 187 -25.22 4.53 -17.91
N SER A 188 -25.38 3.35 -18.51
CA SER A 188 -24.27 2.41 -18.72
C SER A 188 -23.19 2.97 -19.65
N PHE A 189 -23.54 3.86 -20.57
CA PHE A 189 -22.60 4.55 -21.45
C PHE A 189 -21.76 5.57 -20.67
N GLU A 190 -22.41 6.38 -19.83
CA GLU A 190 -21.77 7.42 -19.03
C GLU A 190 -20.87 6.82 -17.95
N LYS A 191 -21.34 5.76 -17.27
CA LYS A 191 -20.55 5.02 -16.29
C LYS A 191 -19.22 4.53 -16.87
N LYS A 192 -19.19 4.07 -18.12
CA LYS A 192 -17.95 3.62 -18.78
C LYS A 192 -16.92 4.75 -18.91
N HIS A 193 -17.37 5.96 -19.27
CA HIS A 193 -16.48 7.11 -19.46
C HIS A 193 -15.89 7.59 -18.13
N VAL A 194 -16.71 7.67 -17.09
CA VAL A 194 -16.25 8.04 -15.75
C VAL A 194 -15.32 6.96 -15.18
N PHE A 195 -15.69 5.68 -15.33
CA PHE A 195 -14.91 4.56 -14.81
C PHE A 195 -13.52 4.46 -15.44
N LYS A 196 -13.38 4.74 -16.74
CA LYS A 196 -12.08 4.76 -17.43
C LYS A 196 -11.06 5.64 -16.70
N TYR A 197 -11.42 6.88 -16.38
CA TYR A 197 -10.53 7.84 -15.74
C TYR A 197 -10.33 7.52 -14.25
N PHE A 198 -11.41 7.12 -13.58
CA PHE A 198 -11.34 6.62 -12.21
C PHE A 198 -10.34 5.46 -12.08
N PHE A 199 -10.45 4.44 -12.92
CA PHE A 199 -9.63 3.24 -12.85
C PHE A 199 -8.13 3.55 -12.90
N VAL A 200 -7.71 4.41 -13.83
CA VAL A 200 -6.29 4.76 -13.97
C VAL A 200 -5.80 5.63 -12.82
N SER A 201 -6.58 6.64 -12.42
CA SER A 201 -6.20 7.52 -11.30
C SER A 201 -6.15 6.75 -9.98
N PHE A 202 -7.13 5.89 -9.72
CA PHE A 202 -7.18 5.02 -8.56
C PHE A 202 -6.02 4.01 -8.55
N LEU A 203 -5.74 3.35 -9.67
CA LEU A 203 -4.62 2.42 -9.82
C LEU A 203 -3.28 3.06 -9.41
N ILE A 204 -2.98 4.23 -9.97
CA ILE A 204 -1.71 4.93 -9.73
C ILE A 204 -1.61 5.42 -8.28
N LEU A 205 -2.68 6.06 -7.79
CA LEU A 205 -2.73 6.63 -6.45
C LEU A 205 -2.68 5.52 -5.38
N GLU A 206 -3.43 4.43 -5.57
CA GLU A 206 -3.46 3.29 -4.66
C GLU A 206 -2.11 2.56 -4.60
N MET A 207 -1.47 2.30 -5.75
CA MET A 207 -0.13 1.71 -5.77
C MET A 207 0.86 2.59 -5.00
N GLY A 208 0.82 3.90 -5.19
CA GLY A 208 1.65 4.86 -4.44
C GLY A 208 1.38 4.80 -2.93
N TYR A 209 0.11 4.82 -2.54
CA TYR A 209 -0.31 4.84 -1.13
C TYR A 209 0.02 3.53 -0.41
N ARG A 210 -0.23 2.37 -1.03
CA ARG A 210 0.15 1.07 -0.45
C ARG A 210 1.66 0.94 -0.27
N SER A 211 2.44 1.45 -1.22
CA SER A 211 3.91 1.45 -1.13
C SER A 211 4.40 2.34 0.00
N TYR A 212 3.76 3.49 0.19
CA TYR A 212 4.00 4.38 1.33
C TYR A 212 3.70 3.70 2.66
N LEU A 213 2.56 3.00 2.79
CA LEU A 213 2.21 2.26 4.03
C LEU A 213 3.21 1.15 4.36
N GLU A 214 3.72 0.45 3.35
CA GLU A 214 4.76 -0.59 3.50
C GLU A 214 6.18 -0.02 3.66
N GLY A 215 6.36 1.30 3.52
CA GLY A 215 7.66 1.96 3.63
C GLY A 215 8.66 1.52 2.56
N THR A 216 8.19 1.24 1.33
CA THR A 216 9.01 0.69 0.25
C THR A 216 8.90 1.48 -1.04
N GLU A 217 9.99 1.53 -1.82
CA GLU A 217 10.04 2.25 -3.10
C GLU A 217 9.62 1.40 -4.32
N VAL A 218 9.25 0.14 -4.10
CA VAL A 218 8.58 -0.68 -5.13
C VAL A 218 7.10 -0.36 -5.14
N PHE A 219 6.42 -0.52 -6.28
CA PHE A 219 4.98 -0.29 -6.32
C PHE A 219 4.22 -1.52 -5.86
N VAL A 220 3.62 -1.46 -4.67
CA VAL A 220 2.83 -2.55 -4.08
C VAL A 220 1.43 -2.59 -4.72
N LEU A 221 1.05 -3.77 -5.20
CA LEU A 221 -0.19 -4.02 -5.95
C LEU A 221 -1.35 -4.43 -5.03
N ALA A 222 -2.56 -4.46 -5.59
CA ALA A 222 -3.80 -4.82 -4.87
C ALA A 222 -3.73 -6.17 -4.14
N ASN A 223 -3.01 -7.14 -4.70
CA ASN A 223 -2.83 -8.48 -4.14
C ASN A 223 -1.66 -8.60 -3.14
N GLY A 224 -0.91 -7.51 -2.91
CA GLY A 224 0.27 -7.48 -2.04
C GLY A 224 1.61 -7.86 -2.70
N ASP A 225 1.61 -8.33 -3.95
CA ASP A 225 2.84 -8.42 -4.75
C ASP A 225 3.32 -7.01 -5.17
N PHE A 226 4.44 -6.90 -5.88
CA PHE A 226 5.01 -5.59 -6.23
C PHE A 226 5.66 -5.53 -7.60
N ILE A 227 5.74 -4.32 -8.16
CA ILE A 227 6.57 -4.01 -9.32
C ILE A 227 7.95 -3.57 -8.84
N ASP A 228 8.97 -4.35 -9.16
CA ASP A 228 10.36 -3.98 -8.91
C ASP A 228 10.83 -2.93 -9.92
N THR A 229 10.79 -1.67 -9.50
CA THR A 229 11.19 -0.51 -10.32
C THR A 229 12.70 -0.43 -10.59
N MET A 230 13.51 -1.20 -9.87
CA MET A 230 14.95 -1.29 -10.12
C MET A 230 15.23 -2.25 -11.28
N ASN A 231 14.49 -3.36 -11.34
CA ASN A 231 14.66 -4.45 -12.31
C ASN A 231 13.48 -4.52 -13.31
N LEU A 232 13.17 -3.41 -14.00
CA LEU A 232 12.04 -3.33 -14.93
C LEU A 232 12.18 -4.26 -16.15
N ASP A 233 13.38 -4.71 -16.48
CA ASP A 233 13.60 -5.75 -17.48
C ASP A 233 13.00 -7.10 -17.06
N GLN A 234 13.00 -7.42 -15.76
CA GLN A 234 12.30 -8.61 -15.25
C GLN A 234 10.79 -8.40 -15.24
N PHE A 235 10.33 -7.18 -14.94
CA PHE A 235 8.92 -6.84 -15.03
C PHE A 235 8.40 -7.01 -16.47
N TYR A 236 9.14 -6.55 -17.47
CA TYR A 236 8.77 -6.68 -18.88
C TYR A 236 9.21 -7.99 -19.54
N TYR A 237 9.78 -8.92 -18.79
CA TYR A 237 10.15 -10.24 -19.32
C TYR A 237 8.91 -11.11 -19.49
N ASP A 238 8.75 -11.69 -20.68
CA ASP A 238 7.73 -12.69 -20.95
C ASP A 238 8.40 -14.04 -21.30
N PRO A 239 8.21 -15.07 -20.46
CA PRO A 239 8.85 -16.37 -20.67
C PRO A 239 8.35 -17.08 -21.93
N GLU A 240 7.16 -16.73 -22.44
CA GLU A 240 6.60 -17.30 -23.66
C GLU A 240 7.19 -16.66 -24.93
N HIS A 241 8.02 -15.60 -24.78
CA HIS A 241 8.66 -14.88 -25.88
C HIS A 241 7.66 -14.35 -26.91
N ASN A 242 6.45 -14.00 -26.46
CA ASN A 242 5.37 -13.47 -27.29
C ASN A 242 5.51 -11.93 -27.50
N GLU A 243 6.48 -11.30 -26.85
CA GLU A 243 6.77 -9.88 -26.95
C GLU A 243 7.50 -9.52 -28.26
N ARG A 244 7.05 -8.43 -28.90
CA ARG A 244 7.80 -7.83 -30.03
C ARG A 244 8.93 -6.93 -29.55
N CYS A 245 8.83 -6.41 -28.33
CA CYS A 245 9.80 -5.51 -27.72
C CYS A 245 10.61 -6.28 -26.68
N LYS A 246 11.94 -6.36 -26.85
CA LYS A 246 12.80 -6.98 -25.85
C LYS A 246 12.62 -6.30 -24.50
N SER A 247 12.62 -7.07 -23.43
CA SER A 247 12.41 -6.54 -22.08
C SER A 247 13.42 -5.44 -21.69
N THR A 248 14.66 -5.51 -22.19
CA THR A 248 15.68 -4.48 -21.99
C THR A 248 15.35 -3.16 -22.69
N ASP A 249 14.72 -3.21 -23.86
CA ASP A 249 14.33 -2.01 -24.61
C ASP A 249 13.06 -1.39 -24.02
N ALA A 250 12.12 -2.22 -23.59
CA ALA A 250 10.97 -1.79 -22.80
C ALA A 250 11.37 -1.13 -21.49
N MET A 251 12.35 -1.69 -20.77
CA MET A 251 12.90 -1.09 -19.55
C MET A 251 13.42 0.32 -19.82
N LYS A 252 14.19 0.53 -20.91
CA LYS A 252 14.67 1.87 -21.29
C LYS A 252 13.52 2.82 -21.62
N MET A 253 12.51 2.34 -22.35
CA MET A 253 11.37 3.15 -22.78
C MET A 253 10.47 3.58 -21.62
N TYR A 254 10.20 2.68 -20.67
CA TYR A 254 9.22 2.90 -19.60
C TYR A 254 9.82 3.23 -18.23
N ARG A 255 11.14 3.12 -18.03
CA ARG A 255 11.79 3.59 -16.80
C ARG A 255 11.46 5.05 -16.47
N PRO A 256 11.50 6.01 -17.42
CA PRO A 256 11.12 7.39 -17.14
C PRO A 256 9.70 7.53 -16.59
N TYR A 257 8.77 6.68 -17.04
CA TYR A 257 7.39 6.66 -16.54
C TYR A 257 7.32 6.24 -15.06
N PHE A 258 8.01 5.16 -14.66
CA PHE A 258 8.06 4.76 -13.26
C PHE A 258 8.76 5.79 -12.37
N ASP A 259 9.85 6.38 -12.85
CA ASP A 259 10.57 7.43 -12.12
C ASP A 259 9.67 8.67 -11.91
N GLN A 260 8.90 9.03 -12.94
CA GLN A 260 7.94 10.14 -12.86
C GLN A 260 6.80 9.83 -11.91
N MET A 261 6.24 8.62 -11.91
CA MET A 261 5.24 8.22 -10.92
C MET A 261 5.78 8.28 -9.49
N LYS A 262 7.03 7.85 -9.25
CA LYS A 262 7.65 7.98 -7.93
C LYS A 262 7.72 9.44 -7.49
N ARG A 263 8.21 10.33 -8.36
CA ARG A 263 8.34 11.77 -8.08
C ARG A 263 7.00 12.46 -7.88
N ASN A 264 5.98 12.06 -8.63
CA ASN A 264 4.69 12.74 -8.64
C ASN A 264 3.68 12.18 -7.63
N VAL A 265 3.86 10.93 -7.18
CA VAL A 265 2.89 10.23 -6.35
C VAL A 265 3.55 9.71 -5.08
N PHE A 266 4.42 8.71 -5.17
CA PHE A 266 4.99 8.05 -3.98
C PHE A 266 5.75 9.01 -3.05
N HIS A 267 6.68 9.81 -3.57
CA HIS A 267 7.46 10.73 -2.75
C HIS A 267 6.60 11.84 -2.12
N PRO A 268 5.68 12.51 -2.84
CA PRO A 268 4.73 13.44 -2.23
C PRO A 268 3.89 12.83 -1.11
N LEU A 269 3.35 11.60 -1.30
CA LEU A 269 2.60 10.90 -0.25
C LEU A 269 3.45 10.70 1.02
N CYS A 270 4.73 10.31 0.86
CA CYS A 270 5.68 10.14 1.95
C CYS A 270 6.02 11.46 2.65
N HIS A 271 6.38 12.50 1.89
CA HIS A 271 6.78 13.80 2.43
C HIS A 271 5.64 14.48 3.18
N GLN A 272 4.41 14.36 2.68
CA GLN A 272 3.23 14.94 3.32
C GLN A 272 2.61 14.04 4.39
N LYS A 273 3.09 12.80 4.54
CA LYS A 273 2.55 11.82 5.50
C LYS A 273 1.03 11.70 5.36
N ILE A 274 0.59 11.36 4.15
CA ILE A 274 -0.84 11.30 3.83
C ILE A 274 -1.53 10.23 4.67
N SER A 275 -2.64 10.61 5.30
CA SER A 275 -3.51 9.73 6.07
C SER A 275 -4.51 8.98 5.16
N LEU A 276 -5.24 8.01 5.72
CA LEU A 276 -6.25 7.27 4.95
C LEU A 276 -7.37 8.20 4.46
N ILE A 277 -7.87 9.10 5.32
CA ILE A 277 -8.96 10.01 4.94
C ILE A 277 -8.52 10.98 3.83
N GLU A 278 -7.27 11.46 3.88
CA GLU A 278 -6.69 12.31 2.83
C GLU A 278 -6.47 11.56 1.53
N PHE A 279 -6.03 10.30 1.59
CA PHE A 279 -5.95 9.43 0.42
C PHE A 279 -7.32 9.26 -0.24
N LEU A 280 -8.38 8.99 0.54
CA LEU A 280 -9.74 8.82 0.02
C LEU A 280 -10.31 10.14 -0.52
N ALA A 281 -9.94 11.27 0.06
CA ALA A 281 -10.27 12.58 -0.49
C ALA A 281 -9.57 12.82 -1.83
N LEU A 282 -8.28 12.46 -1.97
CA LEU A 282 -7.58 12.52 -3.26
C LEU A 282 -8.24 11.60 -4.30
N VAL A 283 -8.61 10.37 -3.93
CA VAL A 283 -9.39 9.47 -4.81
C VAL A 283 -10.67 10.15 -5.29
N THR A 284 -11.41 10.78 -4.37
CA THR A 284 -12.67 11.46 -4.68
C THR A 284 -12.45 12.68 -5.59
N LEU A 285 -11.44 13.51 -5.31
CA LEU A 285 -11.11 14.69 -6.09
C LEU A 285 -10.56 14.36 -7.48
N CYS A 286 -9.89 13.21 -7.64
CA CYS A 286 -9.47 12.72 -8.96
C CYS A 286 -10.62 12.09 -9.75
N THR A 287 -11.57 11.46 -9.07
CA THR A 287 -12.78 10.90 -9.69
C THR A 287 -13.67 12.02 -10.23
N TRP A 288 -13.90 13.05 -9.41
CA TRP A 288 -14.70 14.21 -9.74
C TRP A 288 -13.75 15.37 -10.00
N ASN A 289 -13.18 15.39 -11.20
CA ASN A 289 -12.30 16.42 -11.71
C ASN A 289 -12.93 17.14 -12.90
N ASP A 290 -13.11 18.46 -12.79
CA ASP A 290 -13.72 19.30 -13.83
C ASP A 290 -12.75 19.75 -14.92
N SER A 291 -11.45 19.40 -14.82
CA SER A 291 -10.48 19.60 -15.90
C SER A 291 -10.44 18.44 -16.92
N LEU A 292 -11.17 17.35 -16.70
CA LEU A 292 -11.18 16.19 -17.60
C LEU A 292 -11.98 16.47 -18.87
N ASP A 293 -11.31 16.38 -20.01
CA ASP A 293 -11.94 16.41 -21.33
C ASP A 293 -12.67 15.10 -21.66
N GLY A 294 -13.78 15.22 -22.40
CA GLY A 294 -14.53 14.08 -22.93
C GLY A 294 -15.39 13.34 -21.90
N GLN A 295 -15.72 13.97 -20.77
CA GLN A 295 -16.70 13.43 -19.83
C GLN A 295 -18.14 13.61 -20.33
N PRO A 296 -19.08 12.73 -19.94
CA PRO A 296 -20.49 12.86 -20.29
C PRO A 296 -21.14 14.14 -19.72
N ASP A 297 -22.16 14.68 -20.38
CA ASP A 297 -22.82 15.92 -19.93
C ASP A 297 -23.39 15.82 -18.50
N CYS A 298 -23.85 14.64 -18.08
CA CYS A 298 -24.37 14.40 -16.73
C CYS A 298 -23.29 14.44 -15.63
N TYR A 299 -22.00 14.37 -15.99
CA TYR A 299 -20.88 14.39 -15.05
C TYR A 299 -20.63 15.79 -14.47
N TYR A 300 -20.64 16.83 -15.31
CA TYR A 300 -20.24 18.18 -14.90
C TYR A 300 -21.15 18.80 -13.81
N PRO A 301 -22.49 18.63 -13.83
CA PRO A 301 -23.36 19.10 -12.76
C PRO A 301 -23.08 18.44 -11.40
N VAL A 302 -22.56 17.21 -11.40
CA VAL A 302 -22.23 16.45 -10.18
C VAL A 302 -20.84 16.79 -9.66
N CYS A 303 -19.89 16.99 -10.58
CA CYS A 303 -18.47 17.11 -10.28
C CYS A 303 -18.17 18.24 -9.27
N ARG A 304 -18.57 19.48 -9.57
CA ARG A 304 -18.28 20.63 -8.70
C ARG A 304 -18.90 20.52 -7.30
N PRO A 305 -20.19 20.16 -7.15
CA PRO A 305 -20.78 19.95 -5.83
C PRO A 305 -20.05 18.90 -4.98
N VAL A 306 -19.65 17.75 -5.56
CA VAL A 306 -18.93 16.71 -4.80
C VAL A 306 -17.57 17.22 -4.35
N ARG A 307 -16.81 17.89 -5.23
CA ARG A 307 -15.50 18.47 -4.90
C ARG A 307 -15.59 19.46 -3.74
N GLN A 308 -16.54 20.40 -3.81
CA GLN A 308 -16.74 21.41 -2.77
C GLN A 308 -17.09 20.79 -1.42
N LYS A 309 -17.97 19.79 -1.42
CA LYS A 309 -18.35 19.07 -0.19
C LYS A 309 -17.16 18.33 0.41
N VAL A 310 -16.40 17.57 -0.37
CA VAL A 310 -15.23 16.82 0.13
C VAL A 310 -14.16 17.76 0.70
N ILE A 311 -13.94 18.91 0.06
CA ILE A 311 -13.04 19.95 0.59
C ILE A 311 -13.56 20.48 1.95
N ALA A 312 -14.86 20.75 2.07
CA ALA A 312 -15.46 21.20 3.32
C ALA A 312 -15.42 20.12 4.43
N GLU A 313 -15.62 18.85 4.07
CA GLU A 313 -15.50 17.72 4.99
C GLU A 313 -14.06 17.60 5.52
N LEU A 314 -13.05 17.71 4.66
CA LEU A 314 -11.65 17.72 5.08
C LEU A 314 -11.31 18.90 5.99
N MET A 315 -11.81 20.09 5.68
CA MET A 315 -11.61 21.27 6.54
C MET A 315 -12.16 21.02 7.93
N SER A 316 -13.40 20.56 8.02
CA SER A 316 -14.05 20.23 9.29
C SER A 316 -13.32 19.10 10.04
N PHE A 317 -12.80 18.10 9.31
CA PHE A 317 -11.96 17.04 9.88
C PHE A 317 -10.69 17.61 10.52
N TYR A 318 -9.96 18.49 9.84
CA TYR A 318 -8.74 19.09 10.40
C TYR A 318 -9.02 19.98 11.61
N GLU A 319 -10.10 20.77 11.57
CA GLU A 319 -10.52 21.60 12.70
C GLU A 319 -10.78 20.78 13.97
N LYS A 320 -11.31 19.57 13.81
CA LYS A 320 -11.62 18.67 14.93
C LYS A 320 -10.42 17.82 15.38
N ASP A 321 -9.68 17.23 14.44
CA ASP A 321 -8.69 16.18 14.70
C ASP A 321 -7.25 16.69 14.75
N SER A 322 -6.99 17.88 14.23
CA SER A 322 -5.64 18.45 14.08
C SER A 322 -5.59 19.92 14.54
N PRO A 323 -5.87 20.22 15.82
CA PRO A 323 -5.97 21.60 16.31
C PRO A 323 -4.66 22.38 16.20
N ASP A 324 -3.52 21.69 16.15
CA ASP A 324 -2.19 22.29 16.02
C ASP A 324 -1.79 22.61 14.57
N VAL A 325 -2.63 22.26 13.59
CA VAL A 325 -2.35 22.46 12.17
C VAL A 325 -3.38 23.41 11.58
N ASP A 326 -2.92 24.43 10.85
CA ASP A 326 -3.82 25.30 10.08
C ASP A 326 -4.55 24.46 9.00
N PRO A 327 -5.88 24.33 9.05
CA PRO A 327 -6.65 23.50 8.13
C PRO A 327 -6.45 23.91 6.66
N ALA A 328 -6.38 25.21 6.38
CA ALA A 328 -6.19 25.71 5.03
C ALA A 328 -4.79 25.38 4.50
N PHE A 329 -3.76 25.48 5.34
CA PHE A 329 -2.41 25.10 4.99
C PHE A 329 -2.31 23.59 4.71
N ARG A 330 -2.91 22.75 5.56
CA ARG A 330 -2.92 21.29 5.34
C ARG A 330 -3.67 20.91 4.06
N LEU A 331 -4.86 21.48 3.86
CA LEU A 331 -5.64 21.31 2.65
C LEU A 331 -4.86 21.77 1.41
N SER A 332 -4.19 22.92 1.47
CA SER A 332 -3.40 23.43 0.34
C SER A 332 -2.28 22.46 -0.05
N GLY A 333 -1.59 21.88 0.93
CA GLY A 333 -0.59 20.85 0.71
C GLY A 333 -1.18 19.66 -0.05
N LEU A 334 -2.35 19.18 0.37
CA LEU A 334 -3.06 18.07 -0.28
C LEU A 334 -3.47 18.41 -1.71
N LEU A 335 -4.08 19.58 -1.94
CA LEU A 335 -4.55 20.00 -3.27
C LEU A 335 -3.40 20.19 -4.26
N MET A 336 -2.20 20.56 -3.79
CA MET A 336 -1.01 20.66 -4.63
C MET A 336 -0.55 19.31 -5.22
N LEU A 337 -1.05 18.17 -4.73
CA LEU A 337 -0.75 16.85 -5.32
C LEU A 337 -1.54 16.58 -6.60
N LEU A 338 -2.72 17.21 -6.76
CA LEU A 338 -3.64 16.89 -7.86
C LEU A 338 -2.99 17.07 -9.25
N PRO A 339 -2.29 18.18 -9.56
CA PRO A 339 -1.67 18.36 -10.89
C PRO A 339 -0.56 17.34 -11.17
N ALA A 340 0.17 16.91 -10.14
CA ALA A 340 1.23 15.90 -10.29
C ALA A 340 0.62 14.51 -10.56
N LEU A 341 -0.50 14.20 -9.92
CA LEU A 341 -1.24 12.97 -10.13
C LEU A 341 -1.89 12.94 -11.53
N GLU A 342 -2.54 14.03 -11.96
CA GLU A 342 -3.10 14.17 -13.31
C GLU A 342 -2.04 13.90 -14.39
N ARG A 343 -0.86 14.52 -14.27
CA ARG A 343 0.25 14.28 -15.20
C ARG A 343 0.69 12.82 -15.25
N SER A 344 0.58 12.10 -14.13
CA SER A 344 0.93 10.68 -14.04
C SER A 344 -0.12 9.80 -14.71
N VAL A 345 -1.40 10.16 -14.58
CA VAL A 345 -2.53 9.53 -15.28
C VAL A 345 -2.41 9.70 -16.78
N GLU A 346 -2.18 10.92 -17.27
CA GLU A 346 -1.98 11.20 -18.69
C GLU A 346 -0.81 10.41 -19.27
N LEU A 347 0.33 10.39 -18.57
CA LEU A 347 1.50 9.65 -19.00
C LEU A 347 1.23 8.15 -19.06
N PHE A 348 0.45 7.59 -18.13
CA PHE A 348 0.03 6.20 -18.18
C PHE A 348 -0.81 5.91 -19.42
N LEU A 349 -1.85 6.71 -19.67
CA LEU A 349 -2.74 6.59 -20.83
C LEU A 349 -1.95 6.68 -22.15
N GLN A 350 -1.07 7.66 -22.28
CA GLN A 350 -0.18 7.80 -23.44
C GLN A 350 0.74 6.58 -23.59
N SER A 351 1.30 6.07 -22.47
CA SER A 351 2.14 4.87 -22.50
C SER A 351 1.39 3.64 -23.01
N MET A 352 0.09 3.52 -22.69
CA MET A 352 -0.76 2.44 -23.18
C MET A 352 -0.97 2.54 -24.69
N GLU A 353 -1.23 3.74 -25.24
CA GLU A 353 -1.37 3.90 -26.69
C GLU A 353 -0.08 3.52 -27.44
N VAL A 354 1.09 3.91 -26.91
CA VAL A 354 2.39 3.50 -27.47
C VAL A 354 2.57 1.98 -27.42
N LYS A 355 2.32 1.35 -26.26
CA LYS A 355 2.43 -0.11 -26.09
C LYS A 355 1.50 -0.85 -27.06
N ARG A 356 0.29 -0.34 -27.30
CA ARG A 356 -0.66 -0.89 -28.27
C ARG A 356 -0.15 -0.77 -29.70
N LEU A 357 0.23 0.45 -30.11
CA LEU A 357 0.63 0.75 -31.48
C LEU A 357 1.78 -0.14 -31.94
N PHE A 358 2.78 -0.32 -31.07
CA PHE A 358 3.94 -1.16 -31.36
C PHE A 358 3.74 -2.64 -30.99
N ARG A 359 2.58 -3.00 -30.40
CA ARG A 359 2.28 -4.33 -29.87
C ARG A 359 3.43 -4.88 -29.03
N CYS A 360 3.93 -4.05 -28.12
CA CYS A 360 5.12 -4.37 -27.33
C CYS A 360 4.92 -5.65 -26.51
N PHE A 361 3.69 -5.90 -26.02
CA PHE A 361 3.35 -7.02 -25.14
C PHE A 361 1.98 -7.63 -25.48
N PRO A 362 1.79 -8.95 -25.35
CA PRO A 362 0.54 -9.65 -25.68
C PRO A 362 -0.59 -9.37 -24.67
N PHE A 363 -0.29 -9.07 -23.41
CA PHE A 363 -1.27 -8.83 -22.33
C PHE A 363 -1.96 -7.45 -22.39
N HIS A 364 -1.75 -6.71 -23.47
CA HIS A 364 -2.20 -5.33 -23.61
C HIS A 364 -3.73 -5.20 -23.76
N ASP A 365 -4.39 -6.15 -24.41
CA ASP A 365 -5.76 -5.94 -24.89
C ASP A 365 -6.81 -5.83 -23.78
N LYS A 366 -6.66 -6.54 -22.65
CA LYS A 366 -7.71 -6.56 -21.60
C LYS A 366 -7.73 -5.28 -20.75
N ILE A 367 -6.57 -4.80 -20.28
CA ILE A 367 -6.49 -3.50 -19.58
C ILE A 367 -6.80 -2.36 -20.56
N TYR A 368 -6.39 -2.50 -21.82
CA TYR A 368 -6.74 -1.55 -22.87
C TYR A 368 -8.26 -1.48 -23.13
N GLN A 369 -8.96 -2.61 -23.17
CA GLN A 369 -10.43 -2.65 -23.30
C GLN A 369 -11.13 -1.94 -22.13
N ILE A 370 -10.66 -2.16 -20.90
CA ILE A 370 -11.16 -1.45 -19.71
C ILE A 370 -10.97 0.07 -19.86
N VAL A 371 -9.80 0.50 -20.34
CA VAL A 371 -9.44 1.92 -20.47
C VAL A 371 -9.98 2.56 -21.76
N ASN A 372 -10.40 1.80 -22.77
CA ASN A 372 -10.86 2.38 -24.04
C ASN A 372 -12.27 1.97 -24.44
N CYS A 373 -13.01 1.35 -23.53
CA CYS A 373 -14.44 1.06 -23.69
C CYS A 373 -14.75 0.24 -24.96
N GLN A 374 -13.83 -0.65 -25.37
CA GLN A 374 -13.98 -1.54 -26.51
C GLN A 374 -14.43 -2.94 -26.09
#